data_AF-A0A848Z8E0-F1
#
_entry.id   AF-A0A848Z8E0-F1
#
_cell.length_a   1.000
_cell.length_b   1.000
_cell.length_c   1.000
_cell.angle_alpha   90.00
_cell.angle_beta   90.00
_cell.angle_gamma   90.00
#
_symmetry.space_group_name_H-M   'P 1'
#
loop_
_entity.id
_entity.type
_entity.pdbx_description
1 polymer ?
#
loop_
_entity_poly.entity_id
_entity_poly.type
_entity_poly.pdbx_seq_one_letter_code
_entity_poly.pdbx_strand_id
1 'polypeptide(L)'
;MQRLPYRATTASGDVFDIGFPLHEQTGSAVRVAQLLTAVLGTLDRDIGVVGETSNGDVLQALAMAMAVRSGMIHAPREVTGALASRLLGDALAAMDEAERIAAPAGHA
;
A
#
# COMPACT_ATOMS: atom_id res chain seq x y z
N MET A 1 -4.71 18.82 -4.70
CA MET A 1 -4.42 17.39 -4.95
C MET A 1 -5.56 16.57 -4.38
N GLN A 2 -6.08 15.59 -5.13
CA GLN A 2 -7.13 14.70 -4.64
C GLN A 2 -6.53 13.72 -3.62
N ARG A 3 -7.22 13.45 -2.51
CA ARG A 3 -6.83 12.42 -1.55
C ARG A 3 -7.81 11.24 -1.63
N LEU A 4 -7.28 10.02 -1.51
CA LEU A 4 -8.04 8.79 -1.34
C LEU A 4 -8.17 8.50 0.16
N PRO A 5 -9.36 8.60 0.76
CA PRO A 5 -9.59 8.06 2.09
C PRO A 5 -9.52 6.53 2.03
N TYR A 6 -8.70 5.93 2.88
CA TYR A 6 -8.51 4.49 2.97
C TYR A 6 -8.44 4.08 4.44
N ARG A 7 -9.20 3.04 4.80
CA ARG A 7 -9.21 2.48 6.15
C ARG A 7 -8.56 1.10 6.11
N ALA A 8 -7.40 0.96 6.75
CA ALA A 8 -6.73 -0.32 6.91
C ALA A 8 -7.05 -0.90 8.30
N THR A 9 -7.20 -2.22 8.40
CA THR A 9 -7.37 -2.93 9.66
C THR A 9 -6.35 -4.06 9.72
N THR A 10 -5.53 -4.08 10.75
CA THR A 10 -4.51 -5.12 10.94
C THR A 10 -5.12 -6.36 11.57
N ALA A 11 -4.39 -7.48 11.52
CA ALA A 11 -4.75 -8.69 12.25
C ALA A 11 -4.83 -8.49 13.77
N SER A 12 -4.08 -7.54 14.34
CA SER A 12 -4.16 -7.14 15.75
C SER A 12 -5.41 -6.32 16.10
N GLY A 13 -6.20 -5.92 15.11
CA GLY A 13 -7.37 -5.07 15.28
C GLY A 13 -7.07 -3.57 15.33
N ASP A 14 -5.82 -3.16 15.12
CA ASP A 14 -5.50 -1.74 14.94
C ASP A 14 -6.13 -1.25 13.64
N VAL A 15 -6.67 -0.04 13.70
CA VAL A 15 -7.26 0.63 12.53
C VAL A 15 -6.44 1.86 12.19
N PHE A 16 -6.15 2.03 10.91
CA PHE A 16 -5.51 3.21 10.36
C PHE A 16 -6.46 3.91 9.40
N ASP A 17 -6.84 5.14 9.70
CA ASP A 17 -7.58 6.01 8.78
C ASP A 17 -6.55 6.91 8.05
N ILE A 18 -6.41 6.67 6.74
CA ILE A 18 -5.31 7.21 5.93
C ILE A 18 -5.86 8.04 4.77
N GLY A 19 -5.28 9.21 4.54
CA GLY A 19 -5.58 10.05 3.38
C GLY A 19 -4.46 9.99 2.35
N PHE A 20 -4.44 8.99 1.48
CA PHE A 20 -3.37 8.87 0.47
C PHE A 20 -3.48 9.97 -0.60
N PRO A 21 -2.44 10.79 -0.83
CA PRO A 21 -2.43 11.70 -1.96
C PRO A 21 -2.44 10.90 -3.28
N LEU A 22 -3.26 11.31 -4.23
CA LEU A 22 -3.28 10.73 -5.57
C LEU A 22 -2.45 11.58 -6.53
N HIS A 23 -1.66 10.90 -7.37
CA HIS A 23 -0.97 11.54 -8.48
C HIS A 23 -1.98 12.18 -9.44
N GLU A 24 -1.63 13.31 -10.05
CA GLU A 24 -2.54 14.10 -10.92
C GLU A 24 -3.06 13.31 -12.13
N GLN A 25 -2.29 12.31 -12.58
CA GLN A 25 -2.66 11.43 -13.69
C GLN A 25 -3.47 10.19 -13.25
N THR A 26 -3.86 10.10 -11.99
CA THR A 26 -4.66 8.97 -11.49
C THR A 26 -6.06 9.01 -12.09
N GLY A 27 -6.37 8.05 -12.97
CA GLY A 27 -7.65 8.04 -13.69
C GLY A 27 -8.88 7.70 -12.84
N SER A 28 -8.73 7.02 -11.69
CA SER A 28 -9.86 6.70 -10.79
C SER A 28 -9.40 6.32 -9.39
N ALA A 29 -9.75 7.15 -8.40
CA ALA A 29 -9.52 6.87 -6.98
C ALA A 29 -10.17 5.55 -6.54
N VAL A 30 -11.39 5.27 -7.01
CA VAL A 30 -12.14 4.05 -6.65
C VAL A 30 -11.42 2.79 -7.12
N ARG A 31 -10.92 2.77 -8.38
CA ARG A 31 -10.17 1.61 -8.88
C ARG A 31 -8.85 1.42 -8.12
N VAL A 32 -8.17 2.50 -7.75
CA VAL A 32 -6.97 2.42 -6.91
C VAL A 32 -7.29 1.81 -5.55
N ALA A 33 -8.36 2.25 -4.90
CA ALA A 33 -8.79 1.69 -3.61
C ALA A 33 -9.12 0.20 -3.71
N GLN A 34 -9.87 -0.20 -4.73
CA GLN A 34 -10.22 -1.60 -4.98
C GLN A 34 -8.99 -2.47 -5.22
N LEU A 35 -8.02 -1.98 -6.00
CA LEU A 35 -6.77 -2.69 -6.25
C LEU A 35 -5.92 -2.79 -4.98
N LEU A 36 -5.81 -1.72 -4.19
CA LEU A 36 -5.09 -1.74 -2.92
C LEU A 36 -5.67 -2.78 -1.96
N THR A 37 -7.00 -2.80 -1.78
CA THR A 37 -7.68 -3.80 -0.95
C THR A 37 -7.46 -5.21 -1.49
N ALA A 38 -7.53 -5.42 -2.81
CA ALA A 38 -7.32 -6.73 -3.41
C ALA A 38 -5.88 -7.23 -3.25
N VAL A 39 -4.88 -6.34 -3.36
CA VAL A 39 -3.46 -6.66 -3.16
C VAL A 39 -3.22 -7.08 -1.71
N LEU A 40 -3.63 -6.25 -0.74
CA LEU A 40 -3.44 -6.56 0.68
C LEU A 40 -4.16 -7.84 1.07
N GLY A 41 -5.43 -7.99 0.69
CA GLY A 41 -6.20 -9.19 1.00
C GLY A 41 -5.67 -10.47 0.31
N THR A 42 -4.96 -10.36 -0.80
CA THR A 42 -4.30 -11.52 -1.42
C THR A 42 -3.03 -11.90 -0.65
N LEU A 43 -2.21 -10.92 -0.27
CA LEU A 43 -1.02 -11.15 0.55
C LEU A 43 -1.40 -11.78 1.90
N ASP A 44 -2.42 -11.26 2.58
CA ASP A 44 -2.87 -11.80 3.87
C ASP A 44 -3.32 -13.27 3.76
N ARG A 45 -4.03 -13.62 2.68
CA ARG A 45 -4.44 -15.01 2.43
C ARG A 45 -3.27 -15.92 2.14
N ASP A 46 -2.35 -15.49 1.28
CA ASP A 46 -1.26 -16.33 0.80
C ASP A 46 -0.18 -16.52 1.88
N ILE A 47 0.11 -15.49 2.69
CA ILE A 47 1.00 -15.58 3.87
C ILE A 47 0.49 -16.66 4.84
N GLY A 48 -0.83 -16.77 5.02
CA GLY A 48 -1.43 -17.81 5.86
C GLY A 48 -1.24 -19.25 5.35
N VAL A 49 -0.86 -19.43 4.08
CA VAL A 49 -0.72 -20.74 3.41
C VAL A 49 0.74 -21.12 3.17
N VAL A 50 1.61 -20.17 2.82
CA VAL A 50 2.96 -20.43 2.29
C VAL A 50 3.99 -20.80 3.38
N GLY A 51 3.70 -20.54 4.66
CA GLY A 51 4.58 -20.84 5.80
C GLY A 51 5.15 -19.57 6.44
N GLU A 52 6.22 -19.70 7.22
CA GLU A 52 6.85 -18.56 7.90
C GLU A 52 7.29 -17.50 6.89
N THR A 53 6.57 -16.39 6.83
CA THR A 53 6.86 -15.23 5.98
C THR A 53 7.13 -14.04 6.87
N SER A 54 8.29 -13.39 6.72
CA SER A 54 8.59 -12.18 7.49
C SER A 54 8.01 -10.94 6.81
N ASN A 55 7.77 -9.87 7.58
CA ASN A 55 7.38 -8.58 7.01
C ASN A 55 8.42 -8.05 5.99
N GLY A 56 9.70 -8.40 6.16
CA GLY A 56 10.75 -8.03 5.23
C GLY A 56 10.58 -8.68 3.85
N ASP A 57 10.18 -9.95 3.81
CA ASP A 57 9.91 -10.67 2.56
C ASP A 57 8.75 -10.04 1.79
N VAL A 58 7.68 -9.68 2.51
CA VAL A 58 6.49 -9.02 1.94
C VAL A 58 6.86 -7.66 1.34
N LEU A 59 7.58 -6.82 2.09
CA LEU A 59 8.02 -5.50 1.62
C LEU A 59 8.95 -5.62 0.40
N GLN A 60 9.87 -6.58 0.40
CA GLN A 60 10.77 -6.81 -0.73
C GLN A 60 10.00 -7.29 -1.98
N ALA A 61 9.06 -8.22 -1.82
CA ALA A 61 8.22 -8.69 -2.92
C ALA A 61 7.37 -7.55 -3.53
N LEU A 62 6.77 -6.70 -2.69
CA LEU A 62 6.01 -5.53 -3.14
C LEU A 62 6.89 -4.51 -3.88
N ALA A 63 8.11 -4.26 -3.40
CA ALA A 63 9.07 -3.39 -4.08
C ALA A 63 9.46 -3.94 -5.46
N MET A 64 9.73 -5.25 -5.55
CA MET A 64 10.02 -5.92 -6.82
C MET A 64 8.82 -5.89 -7.77
N ALA A 65 7.61 -6.12 -7.27
CA ALA A 65 6.39 -6.05 -8.06
C ALA A 65 6.16 -4.64 -8.63
N MET A 66 6.41 -3.60 -7.83
CA MET A 66 6.36 -2.21 -8.28
C MET A 66 7.39 -1.94 -9.38
N ALA A 67 8.64 -2.38 -9.20
CA ALA A 67 9.69 -2.21 -10.20
C ALA A 67 9.34 -2.89 -11.54
N VAL A 68 8.82 -4.12 -11.50
CA VAL A 68 8.35 -4.83 -12.69
C VAL A 68 7.21 -4.07 -13.37
N ARG A 69 6.20 -3.61 -12.61
CA ARG A 69 5.06 -2.86 -13.18
C ARG A 69 5.47 -1.52 -13.77
N SER A 70 6.42 -0.82 -13.18
CA SER A 70 6.99 0.41 -13.75
C SER A 70 7.69 0.15 -15.08
N GLY A 71 8.43 -0.96 -15.18
CA GLY A 71 9.10 -1.37 -16.42
C GLY A 71 8.14 -1.74 -17.56
N MET A 72 6.85 -1.97 -17.28
CA MET A 72 5.82 -2.21 -18.30
C MET A 72 5.26 -0.93 -18.92
N ILE A 73 5.53 0.24 -18.34
CA ILE A 73 5.12 1.54 -18.90
C ILE A 73 6.04 1.88 -20.07
N HIS A 74 5.46 2.24 -21.22
CA HIS A 74 6.22 2.61 -22.41
C HIS A 74 6.79 4.04 -22.29
N ALA A 75 7.83 4.18 -21.48
CA ALA A 75 8.58 5.42 -21.23
C ALA A 75 10.02 5.08 -20.79
N PRO A 76 10.96 6.05 -20.78
CA PRO A 76 12.32 5.81 -20.29
C PRO A 76 12.32 5.25 -18.85
N ARG A 77 13.27 4.35 -18.54
CA ARG A 77 13.34 3.65 -17.25
C ARG A 77 13.56 4.61 -16.09
N GLU A 78 14.30 5.68 -16.33
CA GLU A 78 14.59 6.72 -15.36
C GLU A 78 13.31 7.45 -14.94
N VAL A 79 12.42 7.73 -15.92
CA VAL A 79 11.14 8.42 -15.68
C VAL A 79 10.18 7.53 -14.89
N THR A 80 10.03 6.27 -15.29
CA THR A 80 9.12 5.32 -14.63
C THR A 80 9.62 4.92 -13.23
N GLY A 81 10.94 4.83 -13.05
CA GLY A 81 11.57 4.63 -11.75
C GLY A 81 11.34 5.81 -10.81
N ALA A 82 11.54 7.04 -11.29
CA ALA A 82 11.28 8.24 -10.49
C ALA A 82 9.79 8.37 -10.09
N LEU A 83 8.87 8.05 -11.00
CA LEU A 83 7.44 8.03 -10.71
C LEU A 83 7.12 7.00 -9.60
N ALA A 84 7.62 5.77 -9.70
CA ALA A 84 7.37 4.75 -8.69
C ALA A 84 7.93 5.11 -7.31
N SER A 85 9.17 5.62 -7.25
CA SER A 85 9.78 6.08 -6.00
C SER A 85 8.97 7.24 -5.39
N ARG A 86 8.46 8.16 -6.21
CA ARG A 86 7.60 9.25 -5.75
C ARG A 86 6.28 8.73 -5.20
N LEU A 87 5.59 7.84 -5.91
CA LEU A 87 4.32 7.25 -5.46
C LEU A 87 4.49 6.52 -4.13
N LEU A 88 5.58 5.77 -3.96
CA LEU A 88 5.89 5.10 -2.70
C LEU A 88 6.19 6.12 -1.59
N GLY A 89 7.01 7.14 -1.87
CA GLY A 89 7.35 8.19 -0.91
C GLY A 89 6.12 8.95 -0.41
N ASP A 90 5.23 9.34 -1.34
CA ASP A 90 3.99 10.03 -1.02
C ASP A 90 3.04 9.16 -0.16
N ALA A 91 2.99 7.84 -0.43
CA ALA A 91 2.21 6.91 0.36
C ALA A 91 2.78 6.68 1.77
N LEU A 92 4.10 6.59 1.90
CA LEU A 92 4.78 6.49 3.20
C LEU A 92 4.53 7.73 4.06
N ALA A 93 4.68 8.92 3.48
CA ALA A 93 4.39 10.17 4.19
C ALA A 93 2.92 10.23 4.68
N ALA A 94 1.98 9.74 3.88
CA ALA A 94 0.58 9.67 4.29
C ALA A 94 0.32 8.67 5.43
N MET A 95 1.12 7.60 5.52
CA MET A 95 1.06 6.66 6.65
C MET A 95 1.61 7.28 7.93
N ASP A 96 2.68 8.08 7.84
CA ASP A 96 3.24 8.80 9.00
C ASP A 96 2.24 9.82 9.56
N GLU A 97 1.41 10.40 8.70
CA GLU A 97 0.30 11.30 9.07
C GLU A 97 -0.97 10.56 9.53
N ALA A 98 -1.06 9.25 9.36
CA ALA A 98 -2.31 8.51 9.54
C ALA A 98 -2.76 8.46 11.01
N GLU A 99 -4.06 8.61 11.23
CA GLU A 99 -4.63 8.43 12.56
C GLU A 99 -4.70 6.93 12.88
N ARG A 100 -4.04 6.52 13.97
CA ARG A 100 -4.11 5.15 14.49
C ARG A 100 -5.11 5.06 15.62
N ILE A 101 -6.14 4.24 15.41
CA ILE A 101 -7.10 3.84 16.45
C ILE A 101 -6.67 2.46 16.94
N ALA A 102 -6.09 2.41 18.14
CA ALA A 102 -5.64 1.16 18.75
C ALA A 102 -6.84 0.27 19.12
N ALA A 103 -6.68 -1.04 18.97
CA ALA A 103 -7.66 -1.98 19.48
C ALA A 103 -7.81 -1.83 21.01
N PRO A 104 -9.02 -1.91 21.58
CA PRO A 104 -9.19 -1.86 23.02
C PRO A 104 -8.43 -3.03 23.65
N ALA A 105 -7.46 -2.73 24.50
CA ALA A 105 -6.73 -3.74 25.26
C ALA A 105 -7.72 -4.41 26.22
N GLY A 106 -8.14 -5.64 25.88
CA GLY A 106 -8.90 -6.48 26.80
C GLY A 106 -7.99 -6.94 27.93
N HIS A 107 -8.13 -6.35 29.11
CA HIS A 107 -7.60 -6.95 30.33
C HIS A 107 -8.43 -8.20 30.63
N ALA A 108 -7.85 -9.38 30.37
CA ALA A 108 -8.33 -10.66 30.89
C ALA A 108 -7.56 -11.00 32.17
#